data_AF-A0A4R1YGF4-F1
#
_entry.id   AF-A0A4R1YGF4-F1
#
_cell.length_a   1.000
_cell.length_b   1.000
_cell.length_c   1.000
_cell.angle_alpha   90.00
_cell.angle_beta   90.00
_cell.angle_gamma   90.00
#
_symmetry.space_group_name_H-M   'P 1'
#
loop_
_entity.id
_entity.type
_entity.pdbx_description
1 polymer ?
#
loop_
_entity_poly.entity_id
_entity_poly.type
_entity_poly.pdbx_seq_one_letter_code
_entity_poly.pdbx_strand_id
1 'polypeptide(L)'
;MITTAKTTTNTAALEVTLTPTQIRGLKLAKDGNLYLQEGGKWTHFDAGVTYAKTDRFKERPIKVKSLTTATLEELTDRGLLQALNLEVAPGQSARGITMAGKMWLLKHK
;
A
#
# COMPACT_ATOMS: atom_id res chain seq x y z
N MET A 1 -11.24 -33.25 -5.24
CA MET A 1 -10.07 -32.79 -6.01
C MET A 1 -9.74 -31.38 -5.53
N ILE A 2 -8.56 -31.18 -4.93
CA ILE A 2 -8.18 -29.88 -4.37
C ILE A 2 -7.17 -29.28 -5.35
N THR A 3 -7.60 -28.32 -6.16
CA THR A 3 -6.73 -27.62 -7.10
C THR A 3 -5.85 -26.68 -6.30
N THR A 4 -4.62 -27.09 -6.02
CA THR A 4 -3.59 -26.23 -5.44
C THR A 4 -3.26 -25.15 -6.45
N ALA A 5 -3.71 -23.92 -6.20
CA ALA A 5 -3.31 -22.76 -6.98
C ALA A 5 -1.80 -22.56 -6.80
N LYS A 6 -1.03 -22.92 -7.83
CA LYS A 6 0.40 -22.67 -7.90
C LYS A 6 0.58 -21.15 -8.02
N THR A 7 0.95 -20.49 -6.94
CA THR A 7 1.26 -19.06 -6.93
C THR A 7 2.54 -18.85 -7.73
N THR A 8 2.41 -18.69 -9.05
CA THR A 8 3.52 -18.27 -9.90
C THR A 8 3.90 -16.86 -9.46
N THR A 9 4.94 -16.73 -8.64
CA THR A 9 5.54 -15.43 -8.33
C THR A 9 5.90 -14.79 -9.66
N ASN A 10 5.22 -13.71 -10.02
CA ASN A 10 5.51 -12.97 -11.24
C ASN A 10 6.88 -12.31 -11.08
N THR A 11 7.93 -12.97 -11.57
CA THR A 11 9.32 -12.50 -11.49
C THR A 11 9.49 -11.09 -12.04
N ALA A 12 8.67 -10.69 -13.03
CA ALA A 12 8.68 -9.35 -13.59
C ALA A 12 8.40 -8.25 -12.56
N ALA A 13 7.55 -8.53 -11.56
CA ALA A 13 7.24 -7.57 -10.50
C ALA A 13 8.43 -7.31 -9.56
N LEU A 14 9.42 -8.22 -9.50
CA LEU A 14 10.61 -8.11 -8.64
C LEU A 14 11.76 -7.32 -9.26
N GLU A 15 11.71 -7.08 -10.58
CA GLU A 15 12.74 -6.34 -11.33
C GLU A 15 12.31 -4.91 -11.69
N VAL A 16 11.10 -4.51 -11.29
CA VAL A 16 10.56 -3.21 -11.67
C VAL A 16 11.22 -2.07 -10.87
N THR A 17 11.66 -1.00 -11.55
CA THR A 17 12.14 0.21 -10.87
C THR A 17 10.97 1.05 -10.39
N LEU A 18 10.97 1.38 -9.09
CA LEU A 18 9.95 2.22 -8.47
C LEU A 18 10.49 3.62 -8.16
N THR A 19 9.64 4.63 -8.33
CA THR A 19 9.94 5.99 -7.90
C THR A 19 9.95 6.09 -6.37
N PRO A 20 10.59 7.11 -5.77
CA PRO A 20 10.55 7.31 -4.32
C PRO A 20 9.12 7.39 -3.74
N THR A 21 8.17 7.93 -4.50
CA THR A 21 6.76 8.01 -4.09
C THR A 21 6.10 6.64 -4.09
N GLN A 22 6.33 5.82 -5.12
CA GLN A 22 5.85 4.43 -5.19
C GLN A 22 6.45 3.58 -4.06
N ILE A 23 7.74 3.73 -3.77
CA ILE A 23 8.40 3.03 -2.65
C ILE A 23 7.74 3.41 -1.32
N ARG A 24 7.47 4.70 -1.08
CA ARG A 24 6.76 5.15 0.13
C ARG A 24 5.35 4.56 0.21
N GLY A 25 4.62 4.52 -0.91
CA GLY A 25 3.30 3.90 -0.99
C GLY A 25 3.33 2.41 -0.68
N LEU A 26 4.30 1.68 -1.24
CA LEU A 26 4.47 0.25 -0.98
C LEU A 26 4.88 -0.03 0.48
N LYS A 27 5.74 0.82 1.07
CA LYS A 27 6.07 0.77 2.50
C LYS A 27 4.83 1.01 3.37
N LEU A 28 3.96 1.95 2.99
CA LEU A 28 2.69 2.18 3.69
C LEU A 28 1.79 0.94 3.64
N ALA A 29 1.63 0.33 2.45
CA ALA A 29 0.83 -0.89 2.28
C ALA A 29 1.40 -2.12 3.02
N LYS A 30 2.70 -2.13 3.30
CA LYS A 30 3.34 -3.15 4.16
C LYS A 30 2.87 -3.03 5.61
N ASP A 31 2.64 -1.81 6.09
CA ASP A 31 2.26 -1.54 7.47
C ASP A 31 0.75 -1.82 7.73
N GLY A 32 -0.05 -2.01 6.67
CA GLY A 32 -1.45 -2.38 6.76
C GLY A 32 -2.24 -2.10 5.47
N ASN A 33 -3.51 -2.51 5.45
CA ASN A 33 -4.40 -2.28 4.32
C ASN A 33 -4.71 -0.80 4.13
N LEU A 34 -4.98 -0.42 2.89
CA LEU A 34 -5.24 0.95 2.46
C LEU A 34 -6.70 1.10 2.06
N TYR A 35 -7.31 2.19 2.49
CA TYR A 35 -8.69 2.57 2.27
C TYR A 35 -8.74 3.96 1.66
N LEU A 36 -9.68 4.18 0.75
CA LEU A 36 -9.93 5.49 0.18
C LEU A 36 -10.50 6.41 1.27
N GLN A 37 -9.89 7.58 1.43
CA GLN A 37 -10.30 8.64 2.33
C GLN A 37 -10.82 9.84 1.52
N GLU A 38 -11.43 10.78 2.24
CA GLU A 38 -11.84 12.06 1.68
C GLU A 38 -10.66 12.77 0.99
N GLY A 39 -10.94 13.37 -0.17
CA GLY A 39 -9.91 14.05 -0.99
C GLY A 39 -9.05 13.13 -1.85
N GLY A 40 -9.50 11.89 -2.13
CA GLY A 40 -8.86 11.01 -3.13
C GLY A 40 -7.54 10.41 -2.68
N LYS A 41 -7.33 10.29 -1.36
CA LYS A 41 -6.11 9.77 -0.76
C LYS A 41 -6.35 8.41 -0.15
N TRP A 42 -5.33 7.57 -0.20
CA TRP A 42 -5.37 6.21 0.35
C TRP A 42 -4.45 6.12 1.56
N THR A 43 -4.96 5.61 2.67
CA THR A 43 -4.22 5.36 3.91
C THR A 43 -4.94 4.31 4.77
N HIS A 44 -4.44 4.00 5.97
CA HIS A 44 -5.10 3.05 6.86
C HIS A 44 -6.47 3.57 7.33
N PHE A 45 -7.36 2.65 7.73
CA PHE A 45 -8.74 2.98 8.12
C PHE A 45 -8.80 4.02 9.25
N ASP A 46 -8.02 3.82 10.32
CA ASP A 46 -7.96 4.73 11.49
C ASP A 46 -6.72 5.63 11.47
N ALA A 47 -6.28 6.06 10.29
CA ALA A 47 -5.08 6.87 10.17
C ALA A 47 -5.29 8.29 10.73
N GLY A 48 -4.92 8.50 11.99
CA GLY A 48 -5.01 9.79 12.68
C GLY A 48 -3.70 10.58 12.73
N VAL A 49 -3.81 11.89 12.96
CA VAL A 49 -2.65 12.74 13.28
C VAL A 49 -2.07 12.30 14.62
N THR A 50 -0.77 12.03 14.65
CA THR A 50 -0.05 11.61 15.85
C THR A 50 1.04 12.61 16.20
N TYR A 51 1.66 12.47 17.36
CA TYR A 51 2.72 13.33 17.85
C TYR A 51 3.89 12.48 18.34
N ALA A 52 5.10 13.03 18.33
CA ALA A 52 6.25 12.35 18.89
C ALA A 52 6.05 12.13 20.40
N LYS A 53 6.50 10.99 20.94
CA LYS A 53 6.38 10.70 22.38
C LYS A 53 7.05 11.77 23.26
N THR A 54 8.07 12.45 22.74
CA THR A 54 8.80 13.53 23.40
C THR A 54 8.09 14.89 23.32
N ASP A 55 7.15 15.05 22.39
CA ASP A 55 6.38 16.28 22.19
C ASP A 55 5.17 16.29 23.13
N ARG A 56 5.42 16.68 24.38
CA ARG A 56 4.39 16.72 25.44
C ARG A 56 3.27 17.71 25.13
N PHE A 57 3.58 18.77 24.39
CA PHE A 57 2.64 19.85 24.08
C PHE A 57 1.91 19.64 22.76
N LYS A 58 2.24 18.58 22.00
CA LYS A 58 1.62 18.27 20.70
C LYS A 58 1.75 19.44 19.72
N GLU A 59 2.87 20.13 19.75
CA GLU A 59 3.11 21.29 18.88
C GLU A 59 3.42 20.89 17.44
N ARG A 60 3.95 19.68 17.23
CA ARG A 60 4.45 19.21 15.94
C ARG A 60 3.67 17.99 15.48
N PRO A 61 2.51 18.18 14.82
CA PRO A 61 1.73 17.07 14.29
C PRO A 61 2.51 16.29 13.24
N ILE A 62 2.55 14.97 13.38
CA ILE A 62 3.09 14.05 12.39
C ILE A 62 2.02 13.83 11.33
N LYS A 63 2.34 14.24 10.09
CA LYS A 63 1.44 14.09 8.96
C LYS A 63 1.11 12.63 8.70
N VAL A 64 -0.17 12.35 8.52
CA VAL A 64 -0.67 11.03 8.11
C VAL A 64 -0.06 10.68 6.75
N LYS A 65 0.64 9.54 6.70
CA LYS A 65 1.15 8.99 5.45
C LYS A 65 -0.03 8.55 4.59
N SER A 66 0.01 8.95 3.33
CA SER A 66 -1.02 8.63 2.34
C SER A 66 -0.42 8.58 0.95
N LEU A 67 -1.17 8.04 0.00
CA LEU A 67 -0.81 8.00 -1.42
C LEU A 67 -2.02 8.40 -2.28
N THR A 68 -1.75 8.88 -3.48
CA THR A 68 -2.80 9.27 -4.45
C THR A 68 -3.35 8.04 -5.14
N THR A 69 -4.58 8.13 -5.66
CA THR A 69 -5.17 7.08 -6.51
C THR A 69 -4.27 6.69 -7.68
N ALA A 70 -3.63 7.65 -8.34
CA ALA A 70 -2.68 7.36 -9.42
C ALA A 70 -1.51 6.46 -8.96
N THR A 71 -0.92 6.75 -7.79
CA THR A 71 0.18 5.92 -7.26
C THR A 71 -0.31 4.51 -6.88
N LEU A 72 -1.54 4.42 -6.35
CA LEU A 72 -2.17 3.14 -5.98
C LEU A 72 -2.41 2.26 -7.21
N GLU A 73 -2.91 2.86 -8.29
CA GLU A 73 -3.17 2.20 -9.57
C GLU A 73 -1.87 1.73 -10.20
N GLU A 74 -0.85 2.58 -10.30
CA GLU A 74 0.47 2.19 -10.83
C GLU A 74 1.09 1.00 -10.07
N LEU A 75 0.95 0.95 -8.74
CA LEU A 75 1.43 -0.18 -7.93
C LEU A 75 0.57 -1.43 -8.08
N THR A 76 -0.74 -1.26 -8.32
CA THR A 76 -1.67 -2.37 -8.61
C THR A 76 -1.36 -2.98 -9.96
N ASP A 77 -1.16 -2.16 -11.00
CA ASP A 77 -0.86 -2.59 -12.37
C ASP A 77 0.46 -3.38 -12.43
N ARG A 78 1.40 -3.03 -11.55
CA ARG A 78 2.68 -3.76 -11.37
C ARG A 78 2.54 -5.06 -10.56
N GLY A 79 1.34 -5.41 -10.11
CA GLY A 79 1.06 -6.58 -9.29
C GLY A 79 1.63 -6.50 -7.85
N LEU A 80 1.97 -5.30 -7.38
CA LEU A 80 2.54 -5.08 -6.05
C LEU A 80 1.46 -4.84 -4.99
N LEU A 81 0.29 -4.36 -5.42
CA LEU A 81 -0.94 -4.24 -4.62
C LEU A 81 -2.07 -5.04 -5.25
N GLN A 82 -3.06 -5.42 -4.43
CA GLN A 82 -4.28 -6.12 -4.88
C GLN A 82 -5.53 -5.56 -4.20
N ALA A 83 -6.66 -5.61 -4.90
CA ALA A 83 -7.98 -5.40 -4.30
C ALA A 83 -8.30 -6.53 -3.32
N LEU A 84 -8.87 -6.17 -2.16
CA LEU A 84 -9.24 -7.15 -1.13
C LEU A 84 -10.69 -7.61 -1.27
N ASN A 85 -11.55 -6.78 -1.87
CA ASN A 85 -12.93 -7.13 -2.16
C ASN A 85 -13.23 -6.89 -3.66
N LEU A 86 -13.57 -7.95 -4.39
CA LEU A 86 -13.87 -7.87 -5.83
C LEU A 86 -15.35 -7.56 -6.13
N GLU A 87 -16.21 -7.65 -5.12
CA GLU A 87 -17.66 -7.39 -5.24
C GLU A 87 -18.01 -5.91 -5.15
N VAL A 88 -17.02 -5.08 -4.80
CA VAL A 88 -17.15 -3.63 -4.64
C VAL A 88 -16.39 -2.92 -5.76
N ALA A 89 -16.86 -1.74 -6.16
CA ALA A 89 -16.22 -0.95 -7.20
C ALA A 89 -14.71 -0.79 -6.93
N PRO A 90 -13.84 -0.83 -7.96
CA PRO A 90 -12.38 -0.83 -7.78
C PRO A 90 -11.83 0.35 -6.95
N GLY A 91 -12.51 1.50 -6.98
CA GLY A 91 -12.17 2.70 -6.21
C GLY A 91 -12.66 2.70 -4.75
N GLN A 92 -13.47 1.72 -4.37
CA GLN A 92 -14.01 1.56 -3.01
C GLN A 92 -13.41 0.34 -2.30
N SER A 93 -12.86 -0.61 -3.06
CA SER A 93 -12.19 -1.79 -2.51
C SER A 93 -10.87 -1.42 -1.84
N ALA A 94 -10.70 -1.86 -0.59
CA ALA A 94 -9.44 -1.72 0.12
C ALA A 94 -8.29 -2.42 -0.63
N ARG A 95 -7.07 -1.89 -0.50
CA ARG A 95 -5.87 -2.46 -1.11
C ARG A 95 -4.94 -3.07 -0.08
N GLY A 96 -4.48 -4.27 -0.37
CA GLY A 96 -3.44 -4.97 0.38
C GLY A 96 -2.17 -5.14 -0.44
N ILE A 97 -1.02 -5.24 0.25
CA ILE A 97 0.25 -5.57 -0.39
C ILE A 97 0.27 -7.05 -0.81
N THR A 98 0.72 -7.33 -2.03
CA THR A 98 0.89 -8.71 -2.51
C THR A 98 2.18 -9.33 -1.97
N MET A 99 2.35 -10.65 -2.15
CA MET A 99 3.64 -11.30 -1.88
C MET A 99 4.76 -10.73 -2.73
N ALA A 100 4.50 -10.41 -4.01
CA ALA A 100 5.48 -9.75 -4.87
C ALA A 100 5.90 -8.38 -4.32
N GLY A 101 4.94 -7.58 -3.85
CA GLY A 101 5.22 -6.31 -3.18
C GLY A 101 6.13 -6.44 -1.96
N LYS A 102 5.86 -7.44 -1.10
CA LYS A 102 6.71 -7.73 0.08
C LYS A 102 8.13 -8.15 -0.33
N MET A 103 8.24 -9.03 -1.31
CA MET A 103 9.53 -9.51 -1.80
C MET A 103 10.33 -8.40 -2.49
N TRP A 104 9.66 -7.51 -3.23
CA TRP A 104 10.30 -6.34 -3.83
C TRP A 104 10.93 -5.43 -2.75
N LEU A 105 10.19 -5.11 -1.69
CA LEU A 105 10.71 -4.33 -0.56
C LEU A 105 11.86 -5.02 0.18
N LEU A 106 11.86 -6.36 0.23
CA LEU A 106 12.94 -7.13 0.85
C LEU A 106 14.23 -7.03 0.03
N LYS A 107 14.13 -7.05 -1.30
CA LYS A 107 15.25 -6.97 -2.24
C LYS A 107 15.85 -5.55 -2.32
N HIS A 108 15.04 -4.51 -2.16
CA HIS A 108 15.44 -3.10 -2.35
C HIS A 108 15.40 -2.27 -1.04
N LYS A 109 15.99 -2.82 0.04
CA LYS A 109 15.97 -2.20 1.37
C LYS A 109 16.59 -0.80 1.42
#